data_AF-B1G975-F1
#
_entry.id   AF-B1G975-F1
#
_cell.length_a   1.000
_cell.length_b   1.000
_cell.length_c   1.000
_cell.angle_alpha   90.00
_cell.angle_beta   90.00
_cell.angle_gamma   90.00
#
_symmetry.space_group_name_H-M   'P 1'
#
loop_
_entity.id
_entity.type
_entity.pdbx_description
1 polymer ?
#
loop_
_entity_poly.entity_id
_entity_poly.type
_entity_poly.pdbx_seq_one_letter_code
_entity_poly.pdbx_strand_id
1 'polypeptide(L)'
;MKKAISAQKTRMYLENVDAPAAATGLLKAGSKSKPCVVQFDDVSKLRNGAAVYVIGTGWPSIDLKSWVVQNIDVEAKTAELANTDTSAEDESLGTNAAWLLRAYIDVCAVSYQINQNAAADIDTTTLCDDEKTSLVGFGDPGTLTFDFFIDPTDPDYQELRDAQKDGRTRMFEIVYRNKAVRTLPVIVQSVNESGGVDQAVQGSATLKITGADVLTMPPGQDTANYVLIPMLDKTSGEAPLEVTLTLNEAGGQATGYAINWKDGTPVEQVTTKVVPHSYTKPGSYTPSVAATIAGSATAPFKAQNAVTVSAPPYALTASVAPTSGVAPLPVTLTLTEENGTADYFDVDWGDDGSAERVSALTAPHSYAAAGEFAVSVTPTVAGVAGSASAAGTVDVTAV
;
A
#
# COMPACT_ATOMS: atom_id res chain seq x y z
N MET A 1 1.87 15.21 -26.68
CA MET A 1 0.55 14.58 -26.52
C MET A 1 -0.38 15.58 -25.84
N LYS A 2 -1.59 15.81 -26.35
CA LYS A 2 -2.54 16.74 -25.72
C LYS A 2 -2.99 16.13 -24.38
N LYS A 3 -2.57 16.74 -23.26
CA LYS A 3 -2.92 16.31 -21.89
C LYS A 3 -4.35 16.73 -21.46
N ALA A 4 -5.16 17.21 -22.39
CA ALA A 4 -6.51 17.71 -22.12
C ALA A 4 -7.56 16.85 -22.84
N ILE A 5 -8.60 16.45 -22.10
CA ILE A 5 -9.76 15.74 -22.64
C ILE A 5 -10.75 16.78 -23.17
N SER A 6 -11.28 16.54 -24.37
CA SER A 6 -12.38 17.34 -24.91
C SER A 6 -13.68 17.03 -24.16
N ALA A 7 -14.38 18.06 -23.69
CA ALA A 7 -15.67 17.94 -23.00
C ALA A 7 -16.87 17.66 -23.95
N GLN A 8 -16.63 17.55 -25.26
CA GLN A 8 -17.69 17.24 -26.23
C GLN A 8 -18.30 15.86 -25.96
N LYS A 9 -19.63 15.77 -25.88
CA LYS A 9 -20.42 14.57 -25.56
C LYS A 9 -20.29 14.06 -24.11
N THR A 10 -19.76 14.87 -23.20
CA THR A 10 -19.90 14.60 -21.77
C THR A 10 -21.38 14.67 -21.40
N ARG A 11 -21.87 13.69 -20.63
CA ARG A 11 -23.24 13.67 -20.10
C ARG A 11 -23.22 13.61 -18.59
N MET A 12 -24.24 14.16 -17.96
CA MET A 12 -24.36 14.22 -16.51
C MET A 12 -25.71 13.68 -16.10
N TYR A 13 -25.69 12.90 -15.03
CA TYR A 13 -26.86 12.19 -14.58
C TYR A 13 -27.04 12.34 -13.07
N LEU A 14 -28.29 12.48 -12.65
CA LEU A 14 -28.67 12.46 -11.24
C LEU A 14 -29.48 11.21 -10.93
N GLU A 15 -29.19 10.55 -9.81
CA GLU A 15 -29.94 9.37 -9.36
C GLU A 15 -31.41 9.73 -9.07
N ASN A 16 -32.32 8.95 -9.65
CA ASN A 16 -33.74 8.96 -9.29
C ASN A 16 -33.99 7.84 -8.29
N VAL A 17 -34.30 8.23 -7.06
CA VAL A 17 -34.48 7.33 -5.92
C VAL A 17 -35.87 6.72 -5.84
N ASP A 18 -36.86 7.32 -6.51
CA ASP A 18 -38.26 6.90 -6.48
C ASP A 18 -38.67 6.11 -7.74
N ALA A 19 -37.86 6.21 -8.81
CA ALA A 19 -37.98 5.38 -9.98
C ALA A 19 -37.65 3.89 -9.69
N PRO A 20 -38.25 2.94 -10.44
CA PRO A 20 -37.89 1.53 -10.32
C PRO A 20 -36.41 1.32 -10.61
N ALA A 21 -35.77 0.41 -9.87
CA ALA A 21 -34.36 0.09 -10.04
C ALA A 21 -34.08 -0.36 -11.50
N ALA A 22 -33.02 0.18 -12.09
CA ALA A 22 -32.59 -0.15 -13.44
C ALA A 22 -32.10 -1.61 -13.54
N ALA A 23 -31.54 -2.14 -12.46
CA ALA A 23 -31.22 -3.56 -12.30
C ALA A 23 -31.20 -3.93 -10.80
N THR A 24 -31.39 -5.21 -10.50
CA THR A 24 -31.24 -5.75 -9.15
C THR A 24 -30.76 -7.20 -9.25
N GLY A 25 -30.11 -7.67 -8.20
CA GLY A 25 -29.64 -9.05 -8.09
C GLY A 25 -29.16 -9.37 -6.68
N LEU A 26 -28.55 -10.54 -6.54
CA LEU A 26 -28.00 -11.05 -5.28
C LEU A 26 -26.48 -10.92 -5.21
N LEU A 27 -25.97 -10.67 -4.01
CA LEU A 27 -24.54 -10.78 -3.68
C LEU A 27 -24.27 -12.17 -3.12
N LYS A 28 -23.30 -12.87 -3.69
CA LYS A 28 -22.96 -14.26 -3.33
C LYS A 28 -21.89 -14.35 -2.25
N ALA A 29 -20.94 -13.42 -2.26
CA ALA A 29 -19.81 -13.40 -1.34
C ALA A 29 -19.23 -11.98 -1.24
N GLY A 30 -18.47 -11.73 -0.17
CA GLY A 30 -17.70 -10.50 0.05
C GLY A 30 -16.37 -10.81 0.74
N SER A 31 -15.30 -10.12 0.36
CA SER A 31 -14.00 -10.20 1.02
C SER A 31 -13.94 -9.22 2.19
N LYS A 32 -13.21 -9.59 3.25
CA LYS A 32 -12.97 -8.74 4.42
C LYS A 32 -11.69 -7.93 4.21
N SER A 33 -11.76 -6.97 3.30
CA SER A 33 -10.59 -6.22 2.82
C SER A 33 -10.91 -4.74 2.61
N LYS A 34 -9.85 -3.98 2.30
CA LYS A 34 -9.91 -2.57 1.94
C LYS A 34 -9.25 -2.36 0.56
N PRO A 35 -10.01 -2.12 -0.52
CA PRO A 35 -11.47 -2.14 -0.60
C PRO A 35 -12.07 -3.56 -0.51
N CYS A 36 -13.37 -3.65 -0.21
CA CYS A 36 -14.15 -4.88 -0.24
C CYS A 36 -14.38 -5.33 -1.68
N VAL A 37 -14.08 -6.59 -1.98
CA VAL A 37 -14.40 -7.26 -3.25
C VAL A 37 -15.66 -8.09 -3.03
N VAL A 38 -16.70 -7.84 -3.80
CA VAL A 38 -17.96 -8.60 -3.72
C VAL A 38 -18.19 -9.40 -4.99
N GLN A 39 -18.81 -10.57 -4.84
CA GLN A 39 -19.22 -11.42 -5.95
C GLN A 39 -20.72 -11.23 -6.23
N PHE A 40 -21.04 -10.82 -7.45
CA PHE A 40 -22.39 -10.62 -7.93
C PHE A 40 -22.95 -11.89 -8.59
N ASP A 41 -24.27 -11.98 -8.65
CA ASP A 41 -24.98 -12.96 -9.47
C ASP A 41 -24.88 -12.66 -10.97
N ASP A 42 -24.99 -11.39 -11.34
CA ASP A 42 -24.80 -10.86 -12.69
C ASP A 42 -24.13 -9.49 -12.67
N VAL A 43 -23.15 -9.30 -13.56
CA VAL A 43 -22.44 -8.03 -13.75
C VAL A 43 -22.74 -7.40 -15.11
N SER A 44 -23.57 -8.03 -15.96
CA SER A 44 -23.84 -7.59 -17.33
C SER A 44 -24.45 -6.19 -17.44
N LYS A 45 -25.15 -5.76 -16.39
CA LYS A 45 -25.78 -4.44 -16.26
C LYS A 45 -24.93 -3.42 -15.51
N LEU A 46 -23.82 -3.85 -14.91
CA LEU A 46 -22.93 -3.00 -14.16
C LEU A 46 -21.86 -2.40 -15.08
N ARG A 47 -21.39 -1.22 -14.72
CA ARG A 47 -20.25 -0.54 -15.36
C ARG A 47 -19.33 -0.02 -14.28
N ASN A 48 -18.03 0.07 -14.58
CA ASN A 48 -17.11 0.77 -13.69
C ASN A 48 -17.58 2.21 -13.50
N GLY A 49 -17.66 2.65 -12.25
CA GLY A 49 -18.16 3.96 -11.84
C GLY A 49 -19.65 4.00 -11.53
N ALA A 50 -20.41 2.94 -11.81
CA ALA A 50 -21.82 2.87 -11.39
C ALA A 50 -21.93 2.80 -9.87
N ALA A 51 -22.88 3.52 -9.29
CA ALA A 51 -23.24 3.34 -7.89
C ALA A 51 -24.27 2.22 -7.72
N VAL A 52 -23.99 1.26 -6.83
CA VAL A 52 -24.92 0.21 -6.44
C VAL A 52 -25.34 0.40 -4.99
N TYR A 53 -26.64 0.29 -4.72
CA TYR A 53 -27.19 0.29 -3.37
C TYR A 53 -27.19 -1.15 -2.84
N VAL A 54 -26.54 -1.38 -1.71
CA VAL A 54 -26.35 -2.70 -1.12
C VAL A 54 -27.27 -2.86 0.08
N ILE A 55 -27.99 -3.98 0.16
CA ILE A 55 -28.94 -4.28 1.24
C ILE A 55 -28.84 -5.74 1.71
N GLY A 56 -29.22 -6.00 2.96
CA GLY A 56 -29.40 -7.35 3.49
C GLY A 56 -28.10 -8.14 3.66
N THR A 57 -26.96 -7.46 3.68
CA THR A 57 -25.65 -8.09 3.82
C THR A 57 -25.35 -8.57 5.24
N GLY A 58 -25.99 -7.96 6.24
CA GLY A 58 -25.67 -8.20 7.66
C GLY A 58 -24.35 -7.55 8.11
N TRP A 59 -23.63 -6.87 7.21
CA TRP A 59 -22.38 -6.17 7.48
C TRP A 59 -22.65 -4.67 7.63
N PRO A 60 -22.60 -4.09 8.85
CA PRO A 60 -22.92 -2.68 9.08
C PRO A 60 -22.04 -1.69 8.30
N SER A 61 -20.82 -2.11 7.93
CA SER A 61 -19.93 -1.32 7.09
C SER A 61 -20.57 -0.97 5.74
N ILE A 62 -21.16 -1.96 5.06
CA ILE A 62 -21.67 -1.82 3.69
C ILE A 62 -23.19 -1.82 3.54
N ASP A 63 -23.93 -2.34 4.52
CA ASP A 63 -25.39 -2.48 4.45
C ASP A 63 -26.11 -1.12 4.41
N LEU A 64 -27.23 -1.09 3.68
CA LEU A 64 -28.11 0.07 3.49
C LEU A 64 -27.44 1.32 2.92
N LYS A 65 -26.37 1.15 2.12
CA LYS A 65 -25.57 2.26 1.56
C LYS A 65 -25.29 2.05 0.07
N SER A 66 -25.06 3.17 -0.63
CA SER A 66 -24.62 3.19 -2.03
C SER A 66 -23.10 3.19 -2.11
N TRP A 67 -22.55 2.31 -2.95
CA TRP A 67 -21.11 2.16 -3.18
C TRP A 67 -20.80 2.21 -4.67
N VAL A 68 -19.70 2.86 -5.03
CA VAL A 68 -19.27 2.93 -6.43
C VAL A 68 -18.51 1.66 -6.79
N VAL A 69 -18.94 0.98 -7.84
CA VAL A 69 -18.34 -0.25 -8.32
C VAL A 69 -17.12 0.04 -9.18
N GLN A 70 -16.05 -0.72 -8.95
CA GLN A 70 -14.79 -0.65 -9.68
C GLN A 70 -14.25 -2.05 -9.99
N ASN A 71 -13.29 -2.13 -10.92
CA ASN A 71 -12.56 -3.36 -11.25
C ASN A 71 -13.48 -4.56 -11.48
N ILE A 72 -14.56 -4.37 -12.25
CA ILE A 72 -15.48 -5.46 -12.58
C ILE A 72 -14.74 -6.54 -13.40
N ASP A 73 -14.70 -7.75 -12.85
CA ASP A 73 -14.32 -8.97 -13.55
C ASP A 73 -15.60 -9.66 -14.07
N VAL A 74 -15.73 -9.73 -15.39
CA VAL A 74 -16.90 -10.30 -16.07
C VAL A 74 -16.93 -11.83 -15.97
N GLU A 75 -15.75 -12.48 -15.89
CA GLU A 75 -15.64 -13.94 -15.82
C GLU A 75 -15.89 -14.44 -14.39
N ALA A 76 -15.23 -13.82 -13.40
CA ALA A 76 -15.41 -14.16 -11.99
C ALA A 76 -16.71 -13.59 -11.38
N LYS A 77 -17.32 -12.63 -12.08
CA LYS A 77 -18.47 -11.83 -11.61
C LYS A 77 -18.19 -11.10 -10.30
N THR A 78 -16.97 -10.63 -10.13
CA THR A 78 -16.53 -9.91 -8.94
C THR A 78 -16.32 -8.44 -9.26
N ALA A 79 -16.49 -7.57 -8.28
CA ALA A 79 -16.08 -6.18 -8.39
C ALA A 79 -15.74 -5.59 -7.03
N GLU A 80 -14.94 -4.54 -7.02
CA GLU A 80 -14.56 -3.78 -5.83
C GLU A 80 -15.60 -2.70 -5.53
N LEU A 81 -15.94 -2.55 -4.25
CA LEU A 81 -16.72 -1.43 -3.75
C LEU A 81 -15.75 -0.33 -3.28
N ALA A 82 -15.68 0.76 -4.03
CA ALA A 82 -14.71 1.84 -3.77
C ALA A 82 -14.86 2.42 -2.36
N ASN A 83 -13.72 2.72 -1.72
CA ASN A 83 -13.63 3.34 -0.39
C ASN A 83 -14.33 2.55 0.74
N THR A 84 -14.60 1.26 0.55
CA THR A 84 -15.11 0.39 1.61
C THR A 84 -13.99 -0.14 2.50
N ASP A 85 -14.32 -0.38 3.77
CA ASP A 85 -13.45 -1.08 4.72
C ASP A 85 -14.30 -2.09 5.48
N THR A 86 -14.15 -3.36 5.11
CA THR A 86 -14.87 -4.51 5.70
C THR A 86 -13.93 -5.39 6.53
N SER A 87 -12.72 -4.90 6.81
CA SER A 87 -11.69 -5.66 7.54
C SER A 87 -12.11 -6.03 8.97
N ALA A 88 -13.03 -5.25 9.56
CA ALA A 88 -13.57 -5.46 10.89
C ALA A 88 -14.81 -6.40 10.93
N GLU A 89 -15.32 -6.85 9.78
CA GLU A 89 -16.48 -7.75 9.75
C GLU A 89 -16.04 -9.17 10.16
N ASP A 90 -16.74 -9.76 11.11
CA ASP A 90 -16.43 -11.06 11.72
C ASP A 90 -17.32 -12.18 11.16
N GLU A 91 -18.53 -11.87 10.75
CA GLU A 91 -19.49 -12.81 10.20
C GLU A 91 -19.40 -13.00 8.67
N SER A 92 -20.03 -14.06 8.18
CA SER A 92 -20.21 -14.29 6.74
C SER A 92 -21.30 -13.38 6.18
N LEU A 93 -21.21 -13.04 4.89
CA LEU A 93 -22.23 -12.25 4.22
C LEU A 93 -23.60 -12.94 4.31
N GLY A 94 -24.64 -12.19 4.65
CA GLY A 94 -26.00 -12.69 4.79
C GLY A 94 -26.53 -13.35 3.51
N THR A 95 -27.36 -14.39 3.64
CA THR A 95 -27.90 -15.14 2.49
C THR A 95 -28.88 -14.34 1.63
N ASN A 96 -29.39 -13.22 2.15
CA ASN A 96 -30.31 -12.31 1.47
C ASN A 96 -29.61 -11.02 1.00
N ALA A 97 -28.27 -11.04 0.95
CA ALA A 97 -27.51 -9.91 0.45
C ALA A 97 -27.90 -9.63 -1.01
N ALA A 98 -28.35 -8.41 -1.27
CA ALA A 98 -28.84 -7.99 -2.57
C ALA A 98 -28.23 -6.64 -2.95
N TRP A 99 -28.19 -6.40 -4.25
CA TRP A 99 -27.75 -5.14 -4.83
C TRP A 99 -28.84 -4.57 -5.74
N LEU A 100 -28.89 -3.24 -5.80
CA LEU A 100 -29.82 -2.49 -6.64
C LEU A 100 -29.05 -1.40 -7.36
N LEU A 101 -29.16 -1.38 -8.69
CA LEU A 101 -28.71 -0.28 -9.52
C LEU A 101 -29.88 0.67 -9.72
N ARG A 102 -29.79 1.89 -9.20
CA ARG A 102 -30.86 2.88 -9.34
C ARG A 102 -30.95 3.45 -10.74
N ALA A 103 -32.12 4.00 -11.07
CA ALA A 103 -32.31 4.73 -12.31
C ALA A 103 -31.69 6.13 -12.21
N TYR A 104 -31.39 6.71 -13.36
CA TYR A 104 -30.75 8.01 -13.48
C TYR A 104 -31.51 8.86 -14.50
N ILE A 105 -31.64 10.16 -14.22
CA ILE A 105 -32.16 11.17 -15.15
C ILE A 105 -30.99 11.91 -15.81
N ASP A 106 -31.15 12.36 -17.07
CA ASP A 106 -30.12 13.17 -17.75
C ASP A 106 -30.39 14.65 -17.46
N VAL A 107 -29.50 15.31 -16.72
CA VAL A 107 -29.71 16.72 -16.34
C VAL A 107 -29.45 17.68 -17.51
N CYS A 108 -29.03 17.16 -18.67
CA CYS A 108 -28.83 17.92 -19.91
C CYS A 108 -27.98 19.20 -19.71
N ALA A 109 -26.97 19.12 -18.85
CA ALA A 109 -26.11 20.24 -18.49
C ALA A 109 -25.31 20.78 -19.70
N VAL A 110 -25.26 22.10 -19.82
CA VAL A 110 -24.50 22.84 -20.85
C VAL A 110 -23.09 23.15 -20.36
N SER A 111 -22.96 23.52 -19.08
CA SER A 111 -21.70 23.79 -18.38
C SER A 111 -21.76 23.24 -16.97
N TYR A 112 -20.59 22.96 -16.41
CA TYR A 112 -20.46 22.55 -15.01
C TYR A 112 -19.18 23.10 -14.40
N GLN A 113 -19.21 23.33 -13.11
CA GLN A 113 -18.06 23.66 -12.29
C GLN A 113 -18.10 22.84 -11.01
N ILE A 114 -16.93 22.35 -10.59
CA ILE A 114 -16.76 21.67 -9.31
C ILE A 114 -15.81 22.54 -8.51
N ASN A 115 -16.32 23.16 -7.45
CA ASN A 115 -15.55 23.98 -6.54
C ASN A 115 -15.23 23.12 -5.32
N GLN A 116 -13.97 22.74 -5.17
CA GLN A 116 -13.48 22.08 -3.98
C GLN A 116 -12.93 23.14 -3.04
N ASN A 117 -13.46 23.19 -1.82
CA ASN A 117 -12.96 24.09 -0.81
C ASN A 117 -11.76 23.44 -0.12
N ALA A 118 -10.76 24.24 0.24
CA ALA A 118 -9.65 23.74 1.05
C ALA A 118 -10.18 23.23 2.39
N ALA A 119 -9.56 22.18 2.92
CA ALA A 119 -9.84 21.74 4.27
C ALA A 119 -9.56 22.89 5.25
N ALA A 120 -10.40 23.03 6.28
CA ALA A 120 -10.19 24.05 7.29
C ALA A 120 -8.94 23.70 8.12
N ASP A 121 -7.98 24.61 8.22
CA ASP A 121 -6.86 24.46 9.15
C ASP A 121 -7.34 24.79 10.57
N ILE A 122 -7.34 23.78 11.45
CA ILE A 122 -7.64 23.96 12.87
C ILE A 122 -6.31 24.25 13.57
N ASP A 123 -6.16 25.49 14.05
CA ASP A 123 -5.03 25.90 14.86
C ASP A 123 -5.13 25.25 16.25
N THR A 124 -4.18 24.40 16.59
CA THR A 124 -4.10 23.74 17.90
C THR A 124 -2.94 24.24 18.74
N THR A 125 -2.35 25.37 18.36
CA THR A 125 -1.20 25.94 19.07
C THR A 125 -1.57 26.24 20.52
N THR A 126 -0.85 25.60 21.44
CA THR A 126 -0.93 25.85 22.88
C THR A 126 0.18 26.79 23.32
N LEU A 127 0.06 27.33 24.54
CA LEU A 127 1.05 28.26 25.12
C LEU A 127 2.44 27.61 25.34
N CYS A 128 2.52 26.27 25.24
CA CYS A 128 3.74 25.49 25.43
C CYS A 128 4.41 25.08 24.12
N ASP A 129 3.83 25.43 22.96
CA ASP A 129 4.37 25.06 21.65
C ASP A 129 5.33 26.14 21.15
N ASP A 130 6.53 25.72 20.75
CA ASP A 130 7.56 26.62 20.21
C ASP A 130 7.28 27.06 18.75
N GLU A 131 6.35 26.37 18.06
CA GLU A 131 5.95 26.63 16.68
C GLU A 131 4.44 26.43 16.49
N LYS A 132 3.87 27.09 15.46
CA LYS A 132 2.45 26.97 15.14
C LYS A 132 2.11 25.55 14.69
N THR A 133 1.23 24.87 15.42
CA THR A 133 0.75 23.53 15.06
C THR A 133 -0.69 23.62 14.54
N SER A 134 -0.94 23.07 13.36
CA SER A 134 -2.29 22.97 12.79
C SER A 134 -2.62 21.54 12.43
N LEU A 135 -3.83 21.13 12.79
CA LEU A 135 -4.45 19.92 12.29
C LEU A 135 -5.28 20.29 11.06
N VAL A 136 -5.11 19.52 9.98
CA VAL A 136 -6.00 19.64 8.82
C VAL A 136 -7.36 19.10 9.24
N GLY A 137 -8.38 19.96 9.25
CA GLY A 137 -9.75 19.59 9.55
C GLY A 137 -10.37 18.70 8.46
N PHE A 138 -11.63 18.28 8.66
CA PHE A 138 -12.35 17.56 7.61
C PHE A 138 -12.44 18.42 6.34
N GLY A 139 -12.04 17.86 5.20
CA GLY A 139 -12.19 18.53 3.92
C GLY A 139 -13.66 18.82 3.64
N ASP A 140 -13.97 20.08 3.32
CA ASP A 140 -15.28 20.42 2.76
C ASP A 140 -15.31 19.88 1.32
N PRO A 141 -16.16 18.88 1.01
CA PRO A 141 -16.20 18.29 -0.33
C PRO A 141 -16.57 19.32 -1.41
N GLY A 142 -17.11 20.47 -1.00
CA GLY A 142 -17.39 21.61 -1.85
C GLY A 142 -18.73 21.48 -2.57
N THR A 143 -18.87 22.23 -3.66
CA THR A 143 -20.12 22.31 -4.43
C THR A 143 -19.90 21.98 -5.90
N LEU A 144 -20.89 21.35 -6.50
CA LEU A 144 -21.02 21.17 -7.94
C LEU A 144 -22.13 22.10 -8.42
N THR A 145 -21.82 22.96 -9.38
CA THR A 145 -22.80 23.79 -10.07
C THR A 145 -22.88 23.38 -11.53
N PHE A 146 -24.09 23.35 -12.08
CA PHE A 146 -24.28 23.17 -13.52
C PHE A 146 -25.41 24.03 -14.04
N ASP A 147 -25.28 24.43 -15.30
CA ASP A 147 -26.26 25.25 -16.02
C ASP A 147 -26.95 24.40 -17.09
N PHE A 148 -28.24 24.65 -17.30
CA PHE A 148 -29.09 23.92 -18.25
C PHE A 148 -30.19 24.81 -18.79
N PHE A 149 -30.96 24.32 -19.77
CA PHE A 149 -32.16 25.00 -20.26
C PHE A 149 -33.40 24.36 -19.66
N ILE A 150 -34.38 25.20 -19.28
CA ILE A 150 -35.60 24.73 -18.64
C ILE A 150 -36.66 24.46 -19.69
N ASP A 151 -37.18 23.23 -19.66
CA ASP A 151 -38.48 22.88 -20.21
C ASP A 151 -39.37 22.40 -19.04
N PRO A 152 -40.39 23.18 -18.63
CA PRO A 152 -41.25 22.81 -17.52
C PRO A 152 -42.05 21.52 -17.73
N THR A 153 -42.18 21.06 -18.98
CA THR A 153 -42.90 19.82 -19.32
C THR A 153 -42.02 18.58 -19.30
N ASP A 154 -40.70 18.76 -19.19
CA ASP A 154 -39.75 17.67 -19.15
C ASP A 154 -39.79 16.96 -17.77
N PRO A 155 -40.03 15.63 -17.73
CA PRO A 155 -40.01 14.88 -16.48
C PRO A 155 -38.68 14.96 -15.73
N ASP A 156 -37.54 15.06 -16.43
CA ASP A 156 -36.21 15.11 -15.80
C ASP A 156 -36.03 16.43 -15.01
N TYR A 157 -36.61 17.53 -15.50
CA TYR A 157 -36.64 18.80 -14.76
C TYR A 157 -37.49 18.73 -13.50
N GLN A 158 -38.64 18.04 -13.55
CA GLN A 158 -39.52 17.87 -12.39
C GLN A 158 -38.84 17.04 -11.30
N GLU A 159 -38.15 15.96 -11.67
CA GLU A 159 -37.37 15.14 -10.75
C GLU A 159 -36.23 15.90 -10.09
N LEU A 160 -35.54 16.78 -10.83
CA LEU A 160 -34.52 17.66 -10.26
C LEU A 160 -35.11 18.63 -9.21
N ARG A 161 -36.34 19.11 -9.43
CA ARG A 161 -37.06 19.98 -8.48
C ARG A 161 -37.53 19.20 -7.25
N ASP A 162 -37.94 17.95 -7.41
CA ASP A 162 -38.35 17.11 -6.28
C ASP A 162 -37.15 16.65 -5.45
N ALA A 163 -36.00 16.40 -6.10
CA ALA A 163 -34.73 16.18 -5.41
C ALA A 163 -34.26 17.39 -4.57
N GLN A 164 -34.59 18.61 -5.00
CA GLN A 164 -34.35 19.83 -4.20
C GLN A 164 -35.25 19.85 -2.95
N LYS A 165 -36.53 19.49 -3.08
CA LYS A 165 -37.51 19.58 -1.98
C LYS A 165 -37.28 18.53 -0.90
N ASP A 166 -36.85 17.33 -1.28
CA ASP A 166 -36.70 16.23 -0.32
C ASP A 166 -35.34 16.22 0.41
N GLY A 167 -34.33 16.90 -0.14
CA GLY A 167 -33.00 17.02 0.46
C GLY A 167 -32.27 15.69 0.66
N ARG A 168 -32.70 14.60 0.01
CA ARG A 168 -32.08 13.28 0.16
C ARG A 168 -30.75 13.21 -0.61
N THR A 169 -29.76 12.52 -0.03
CA THR A 169 -28.50 12.22 -0.70
C THR A 169 -28.73 11.32 -1.92
N ARG A 170 -28.10 11.69 -3.03
CA ARG A 170 -28.16 11.01 -4.32
C ARG A 170 -26.78 10.87 -4.94
N MET A 171 -26.62 9.93 -5.84
CA MET A 171 -25.42 9.80 -6.66
C MET A 171 -25.54 10.65 -7.93
N PHE A 172 -24.51 11.43 -8.21
CA PHE A 172 -24.37 12.20 -9.44
C PHE A 172 -23.23 11.64 -10.26
N GLU A 173 -23.48 11.35 -11.53
CA GLU A 173 -22.51 10.76 -12.44
C GLU A 173 -22.17 11.72 -13.58
N ILE A 174 -20.87 11.87 -13.85
CA ILE A 174 -20.34 12.57 -15.02
C ILE A 174 -19.67 11.53 -15.91
N VAL A 175 -20.25 11.29 -17.08
CA VAL A 175 -19.71 10.37 -18.08
C VAL A 175 -18.96 11.17 -19.13
N TYR A 176 -17.63 11.09 -19.11
CA TYR A 176 -16.77 11.78 -20.07
C TYR A 176 -16.78 11.10 -21.44
N ARG A 177 -16.29 11.82 -22.47
CA ARG A 177 -16.19 11.30 -23.85
C ARG A 177 -15.40 10.00 -23.97
N ASN A 178 -14.31 9.89 -23.20
CA ASN A 178 -13.50 8.68 -23.14
C ASN A 178 -14.17 7.56 -22.34
N LYS A 179 -15.43 7.71 -21.91
CA LYS A 179 -16.19 6.75 -21.08
C LYS A 179 -15.65 6.58 -19.66
N ALA A 180 -14.69 7.41 -19.23
CA ALA A 180 -14.42 7.57 -17.81
C ALA A 180 -15.67 8.10 -17.10
N VAL A 181 -15.96 7.59 -15.92
CA VAL A 181 -17.11 8.01 -15.12
C VAL A 181 -16.62 8.56 -13.79
N ARG A 182 -17.03 9.80 -13.47
CA ARG A 182 -16.86 10.38 -12.13
C ARG A 182 -18.18 10.32 -11.39
N THR A 183 -18.17 9.78 -10.18
CA THR A 183 -19.37 9.59 -9.35
C THR A 183 -19.20 10.31 -8.03
N LEU A 184 -20.23 11.07 -7.65
CA LEU A 184 -20.23 12.00 -6.53
C LEU A 184 -21.50 11.81 -5.70
N PRO A 185 -21.43 11.62 -4.37
CA PRO A 185 -22.60 11.70 -3.50
C PRO A 185 -22.96 13.17 -3.26
N VAL A 186 -24.18 13.57 -3.61
CA VAL A 186 -24.63 14.97 -3.60
C VAL A 186 -26.00 15.16 -2.96
N ILE A 187 -26.28 16.39 -2.53
CA ILE A 187 -27.62 16.87 -2.18
C ILE A 187 -27.91 18.10 -3.04
N VAL A 188 -29.07 18.16 -3.68
CA VAL A 188 -29.51 19.33 -4.46
C VAL A 188 -29.92 20.44 -3.49
N GLN A 189 -29.19 21.55 -3.47
CA GLN A 189 -29.46 22.66 -2.55
C GLN A 189 -30.41 23.68 -3.15
N SER A 190 -30.16 24.05 -4.40
CA SER A 190 -30.96 25.05 -5.10
C SER A 190 -31.10 24.70 -6.57
N VAL A 191 -32.27 25.02 -7.10
CA VAL A 191 -32.57 25.05 -8.54
C VAL A 191 -33.17 26.42 -8.81
N ASN A 192 -32.41 27.24 -9.52
CA ASN A 192 -32.77 28.61 -9.87
C ASN A 192 -33.18 28.69 -11.35
N GLU A 193 -34.00 29.68 -11.66
CA GLU A 193 -34.49 29.96 -13.00
C GLU A 193 -34.22 31.44 -13.33
N SER A 194 -33.75 31.70 -14.54
CA SER A 194 -33.54 33.03 -15.09
C SER A 194 -34.00 33.07 -16.55
N GLY A 195 -34.71 34.12 -16.93
CA GLY A 195 -35.23 34.26 -18.30
C GLY A 195 -35.67 35.69 -18.61
N GLY A 196 -35.90 35.94 -19.89
CA GLY A 196 -36.41 37.20 -20.42
C GLY A 196 -37.35 36.96 -21.61
N VAL A 197 -38.06 38.01 -22.04
CA VAL A 197 -38.85 37.95 -23.28
C VAL A 197 -37.90 37.76 -24.47
N ASP A 198 -38.22 36.84 -25.38
CA ASP A 198 -37.40 36.43 -26.54
C ASP A 198 -36.05 35.75 -26.23
N GLN A 199 -35.92 35.10 -25.07
CA GLN A 199 -34.74 34.31 -24.72
C GLN A 199 -35.13 32.90 -24.24
N ALA A 200 -34.23 31.94 -24.41
CA ALA A 200 -34.38 30.62 -23.79
C ALA A 200 -34.28 30.77 -22.26
N VAL A 201 -35.15 30.09 -21.52
CA VAL A 201 -35.15 30.08 -20.06
C VAL A 201 -33.95 29.25 -19.57
N GLN A 202 -33.06 29.88 -18.82
CA GLN A 202 -31.86 29.26 -18.26
C GLN A 202 -32.14 28.80 -16.83
N GLY A 203 -31.71 27.59 -16.52
CA GLY A 203 -31.70 27.03 -15.18
C GLY A 203 -30.26 26.89 -14.67
N SER A 204 -30.08 27.08 -13.37
CA SER A 204 -28.83 26.70 -12.70
C SER A 204 -29.14 25.92 -11.43
N ALA A 205 -28.38 24.86 -11.19
CA ALA A 205 -28.49 24.04 -10.01
C ALA A 205 -27.18 24.03 -9.21
N THR A 206 -27.29 24.15 -7.90
CA THR A 206 -26.17 24.00 -6.97
C THR A 206 -26.37 22.77 -6.10
N LEU A 207 -25.36 21.91 -6.10
CA LEU A 207 -25.33 20.64 -5.40
C LEU A 207 -24.20 20.67 -4.38
N LYS A 208 -24.50 20.26 -3.15
CA LYS A 208 -23.49 20.06 -2.12
C LYS A 208 -22.94 18.66 -2.23
N ILE A 209 -21.63 18.52 -2.36
CA ILE A 209 -20.96 17.22 -2.32
C ILE A 209 -20.87 16.79 -0.85
N THR A 210 -21.21 15.53 -0.57
CA THR A 210 -21.38 15.02 0.81
C THR A 210 -20.36 13.95 1.20
N GLY A 211 -19.49 13.55 0.27
CA GLY A 211 -18.50 12.50 0.47
C GLY A 211 -17.43 12.47 -0.61
N ALA A 212 -16.57 11.46 -0.55
CA ALA A 212 -15.46 11.30 -1.48
C ALA A 212 -15.94 11.03 -2.91
N ASP A 213 -15.24 11.62 -3.88
CA ASP A 213 -15.49 11.37 -5.29
C ASP A 213 -14.76 10.13 -5.78
N VAL A 214 -15.33 9.47 -6.78
CA VAL A 214 -14.75 8.29 -7.39
C VAL A 214 -14.62 8.52 -8.89
N LEU A 215 -13.40 8.51 -9.41
CA LEU A 215 -13.11 8.62 -10.84
C LEU A 215 -12.64 7.28 -11.39
N THR A 216 -13.34 6.76 -12.40
CA THR A 216 -13.01 5.51 -13.06
C THR A 216 -12.41 5.71 -14.44
N MET A 217 -11.60 4.76 -14.88
CA MET A 217 -10.96 4.79 -16.20
C MET A 217 -11.90 4.29 -17.33
N PRO A 218 -11.64 4.68 -18.59
CA PRO A 218 -12.37 4.19 -19.77
C PRO A 218 -12.49 2.65 -19.84
N PRO A 219 -13.66 2.10 -20.21
CA PRO A 219 -13.78 0.71 -20.65
C PRO A 219 -12.99 0.51 -21.95
N GLY A 220 -12.06 -0.45 -21.99
CA GLY A 220 -11.29 -0.78 -23.19
C GLY A 220 -9.90 -0.12 -23.31
N GLN A 221 -9.30 0.37 -22.23
CA GLN A 221 -7.84 0.37 -22.15
C GLN A 221 -7.40 -1.09 -21.96
N ASP A 222 -7.16 -1.76 -23.08
CA ASP A 222 -6.71 -3.15 -23.10
C ASP A 222 -5.31 -3.24 -22.47
N THR A 223 -5.21 -3.94 -21.33
CA THR A 223 -3.96 -4.28 -20.65
C THR A 223 -3.20 -5.41 -21.34
N ALA A 224 -3.65 -5.89 -22.51
CA ALA A 224 -2.96 -6.90 -23.30
C ALA A 224 -1.49 -6.57 -23.64
N ASN A 225 -1.07 -5.30 -23.54
CA ASN A 225 0.32 -4.88 -23.76
C ASN A 225 0.99 -4.24 -22.54
N TYR A 226 0.39 -4.31 -21.35
CA TYR A 226 1.07 -3.81 -20.16
C TYR A 226 2.25 -4.73 -19.81
N VAL A 227 3.45 -4.16 -19.81
CA VAL A 227 4.68 -4.84 -19.45
C VAL A 227 5.24 -4.18 -18.19
N LEU A 228 5.28 -4.94 -17.10
CA LEU A 228 6.09 -4.62 -15.93
C LEU A 228 7.46 -5.26 -16.09
N ILE A 229 8.51 -4.46 -15.94
CA ILE A 229 9.91 -4.89 -15.96
C ILE A 229 10.53 -4.45 -14.64
N PRO A 230 10.45 -5.29 -13.60
CA PRO A 230 11.14 -5.03 -12.36
C PRO A 230 12.65 -5.25 -12.55
N MET A 231 13.50 -4.45 -11.91
CA MET A 231 14.95 -4.58 -11.96
C MET A 231 15.56 -4.37 -10.56
N LEU A 232 16.43 -5.27 -10.14
CA LEU A 232 17.20 -5.15 -8.90
C LEU A 232 18.59 -4.58 -9.21
N ASP A 233 19.09 -3.70 -8.35
CA ASP A 233 20.45 -3.16 -8.43
C ASP A 233 21.51 -4.20 -8.05
N LYS A 234 21.20 -5.10 -7.09
CA LYS A 234 22.05 -6.18 -6.62
C LYS A 234 21.27 -7.50 -6.55
N THR A 235 21.94 -8.59 -6.89
CA THR A 235 21.39 -9.96 -6.85
C THR A 235 22.21 -10.91 -5.99
N SER A 236 23.33 -10.44 -5.41
CA SER A 236 24.09 -11.20 -4.43
C SER A 236 24.90 -10.30 -3.48
N GLY A 237 25.23 -10.82 -2.31
CA GLY A 237 26.07 -10.19 -1.29
C GLY A 237 25.90 -10.83 0.08
N GLU A 238 26.61 -10.32 1.09
CA GLU A 238 26.53 -10.79 2.48
C GLU A 238 25.37 -10.12 3.22
N ALA A 239 24.81 -10.81 4.22
CA ALA A 239 23.80 -10.23 5.10
C ALA A 239 24.40 -9.17 6.05
N PRO A 240 23.73 -8.04 6.33
CA PRO A 240 22.50 -7.58 5.69
C PRO A 240 22.76 -7.04 4.28
N LEU A 241 22.01 -7.53 3.30
CA LEU A 241 22.13 -7.08 1.91
C LEU A 241 21.03 -6.06 1.57
N GLU A 242 21.44 -4.80 1.38
CA GLU A 242 20.59 -3.72 0.88
C GLU A 242 20.43 -3.79 -0.64
N VAL A 243 19.19 -3.95 -1.09
CA VAL A 243 18.79 -3.94 -2.50
C VAL A 243 17.79 -2.83 -2.78
N THR A 244 17.71 -2.41 -4.04
CA THR A 244 16.71 -1.48 -4.53
C THR A 244 16.02 -2.08 -5.75
N LEU A 245 14.70 -2.23 -5.65
CA LEU A 245 13.84 -2.64 -6.75
C LEU A 245 13.34 -1.41 -7.52
N THR A 246 13.65 -1.36 -8.81
CA THR A 246 13.14 -0.35 -9.75
C THR A 246 12.09 -0.97 -10.67
N LEU A 247 10.91 -0.36 -10.72
CA LEU A 247 9.76 -0.83 -11.50
C LEU A 247 9.61 -0.01 -12.77
N ASN A 248 9.87 -0.63 -13.93
CA ASN A 248 9.65 -0.01 -15.23
C ASN A 248 8.36 -0.52 -15.86
N GLU A 249 7.62 0.36 -16.52
CA GLU A 249 6.32 0.05 -17.12
C GLU A 249 6.28 0.48 -18.57
N ALA A 250 5.63 -0.33 -19.41
CA ALA A 250 5.27 0.02 -20.77
C ALA A 250 3.83 -0.42 -21.06
N GLY A 251 3.13 0.27 -21.98
CA GLY A 251 1.79 -0.13 -22.42
C GLY A 251 0.66 0.12 -21.41
N GLY A 252 0.91 0.85 -20.32
CA GLY A 252 -0.10 1.30 -19.35
C GLY A 252 0.55 1.94 -18.12
N GLN A 253 -0.25 2.26 -17.10
CA GLN A 253 0.23 2.84 -15.83
C GLN A 253 -0.48 2.17 -14.65
N ALA A 254 0.27 1.59 -13.72
CA ALA A 254 -0.28 1.05 -12.50
C ALA A 254 -0.65 2.16 -11.50
N THR A 255 -1.66 1.89 -10.69
CA THR A 255 -2.08 2.72 -9.55
C THR A 255 -1.44 2.28 -8.23
N GLY A 256 -0.83 1.09 -8.19
CA GLY A 256 -0.08 0.58 -7.03
C GLY A 256 0.63 -0.73 -7.32
N TYR A 257 1.45 -1.19 -6.39
CA TYR A 257 2.22 -2.42 -6.46
C TYR A 257 2.18 -3.18 -5.14
N ALA A 258 2.03 -4.50 -5.24
CA ALA A 258 2.17 -5.45 -4.15
C ALA A 258 3.48 -6.22 -4.32
N ILE A 259 4.44 -6.02 -3.41
CA ILE A 259 5.77 -6.63 -3.48
C ILE A 259 5.89 -7.68 -2.38
N ASN A 260 6.30 -8.89 -2.76
CA ASN A 260 6.65 -9.95 -1.82
C ASN A 260 8.13 -10.29 -1.98
N TRP A 261 8.92 -9.96 -0.97
CA TRP A 261 10.37 -10.17 -0.94
C TRP A 261 10.78 -11.63 -0.70
N LYS A 262 9.84 -12.52 -0.36
CA LYS A 262 10.05 -13.95 -0.08
C LYS A 262 11.00 -14.27 1.07
N ASP A 263 11.29 -13.32 1.94
CA ASP A 263 12.11 -13.47 3.14
C ASP A 263 11.30 -13.70 4.43
N GLY A 264 9.97 -13.81 4.30
CA GLY A 264 9.05 -13.98 5.42
C GLY A 264 8.48 -12.66 5.96
N THR A 265 8.89 -11.52 5.42
CA THR A 265 8.22 -10.24 5.68
C THR A 265 6.83 -10.19 5.02
N PRO A 266 5.88 -9.40 5.58
CA PRO A 266 4.58 -9.20 4.95
C PRO A 266 4.70 -8.57 3.56
N VAL A 267 3.68 -8.79 2.72
CA VAL A 267 3.62 -8.17 1.38
C VAL A 267 3.52 -6.65 1.53
N GLU A 268 4.43 -5.92 0.89
CA GLU A 268 4.50 -4.48 0.92
C GLU A 268 3.60 -3.86 -0.16
N GLN A 269 2.82 -2.84 0.20
CA GLN A 269 1.95 -2.11 -0.71
C GLN A 269 2.53 -0.72 -0.95
N VAL A 270 2.89 -0.41 -2.20
CA VAL A 270 3.56 0.86 -2.55
C VAL A 270 2.95 1.50 -3.79
N THR A 271 3.11 2.82 -3.89
CA THR A 271 2.74 3.62 -5.08
C THR A 271 3.97 4.18 -5.81
N THR A 272 5.15 4.04 -5.21
CA THR A 272 6.44 4.47 -5.80
C THR A 272 7.04 3.35 -6.65
N LYS A 273 7.91 3.74 -7.60
CA LYS A 273 8.58 2.81 -8.53
C LYS A 273 9.99 2.42 -8.10
N VAL A 274 10.51 3.01 -7.03
CA VAL A 274 11.84 2.75 -6.48
C VAL A 274 11.64 2.38 -5.02
N VAL A 275 11.96 1.13 -4.68
CA VAL A 275 11.64 0.54 -3.38
C VAL A 275 12.89 -0.13 -2.82
N PRO A 276 13.47 0.40 -1.72
CA PRO A 276 14.60 -0.24 -1.04
C PRO A 276 14.12 -1.41 -0.16
N HIS A 277 14.97 -2.43 0.02
CA HIS A 277 14.73 -3.55 0.93
C HIS A 277 16.02 -4.14 1.48
N SER A 278 15.97 -4.67 2.70
CA SER A 278 17.12 -5.24 3.40
C SER A 278 16.91 -6.72 3.71
N TYR A 279 17.71 -7.59 3.08
CA TYR A 279 17.72 -9.00 3.43
C TYR A 279 18.71 -9.26 4.57
N THR A 280 18.19 -9.49 5.77
CA THR A 280 18.99 -9.63 7.00
C THR A 280 19.45 -11.05 7.29
N LYS A 281 18.89 -12.05 6.61
CA LYS A 281 19.22 -13.46 6.80
C LYS A 281 19.86 -14.05 5.54
N PRO A 282 20.86 -14.94 5.70
CA PRO A 282 21.38 -15.71 4.58
C PRO A 282 20.27 -16.58 3.96
N GLY A 283 20.25 -16.68 2.63
CA GLY A 283 19.21 -17.40 1.91
C GLY A 283 19.16 -17.07 0.43
N SER A 284 18.27 -17.76 -0.29
CA SER A 284 17.93 -17.45 -1.68
C SER A 284 16.48 -17.00 -1.75
N TYR A 285 16.25 -15.79 -2.24
CA TYR A 285 14.96 -15.13 -2.25
C TYR A 285 14.56 -14.79 -3.67
N THR A 286 13.35 -15.16 -4.09
CA THR A 286 12.83 -14.85 -5.44
C THR A 286 11.72 -13.82 -5.34
N PRO A 287 12.04 -12.52 -5.23
CA PRO A 287 11.03 -11.50 -5.00
C PRO A 287 10.05 -11.46 -6.18
N SER A 288 8.81 -11.09 -5.87
CA SER A 288 7.74 -11.00 -6.86
C SER A 288 6.94 -9.72 -6.67
N VAL A 289 6.51 -9.12 -7.77
CA VAL A 289 5.67 -7.92 -7.78
C VAL A 289 4.40 -8.17 -8.57
N ALA A 290 3.27 -7.72 -8.04
CA ALA A 290 2.02 -7.60 -8.76
C ALA A 290 1.65 -6.12 -8.88
N ALA A 291 1.39 -5.65 -10.09
CA ALA A 291 0.93 -4.29 -10.32
C ALA A 291 -0.60 -4.23 -10.35
N THR A 292 -1.17 -3.24 -9.68
CA THR A 292 -2.59 -2.93 -9.74
C THR A 292 -2.80 -1.90 -10.84
N ILE A 293 -3.60 -2.24 -11.85
CA ILE A 293 -3.94 -1.32 -12.95
C ILE A 293 -5.44 -1.08 -12.88
N ALA A 294 -5.84 0.17 -12.69
CA ALA A 294 -7.25 0.52 -12.62
C ALA A 294 -7.99 0.09 -13.89
N GLY A 295 -9.05 -0.70 -13.72
CA GLY A 295 -9.87 -1.23 -14.82
C GLY A 295 -9.33 -2.52 -15.47
N SER A 296 -8.28 -3.17 -14.93
CA SER A 296 -7.79 -4.48 -15.39
C SER A 296 -8.14 -5.58 -14.39
N ALA A 297 -8.76 -6.67 -14.85
CA ALA A 297 -9.09 -7.85 -14.03
C ALA A 297 -7.85 -8.70 -13.68
N THR A 298 -6.84 -8.72 -14.56
CA THR A 298 -5.56 -9.37 -14.29
C THR A 298 -4.54 -8.35 -13.83
N ALA A 299 -4.11 -8.44 -12.58
CA ALA A 299 -2.92 -7.77 -12.06
C ALA A 299 -1.68 -8.45 -12.66
N PRO A 300 -0.89 -7.79 -13.52
CA PRO A 300 0.32 -8.40 -14.09
C PRO A 300 1.31 -8.74 -12.97
N PHE A 301 1.64 -10.02 -12.90
CA PHE A 301 2.60 -10.61 -11.95
C PHE A 301 3.95 -10.80 -12.64
N LYS A 302 5.02 -10.39 -11.97
CA LYS A 302 6.39 -10.67 -12.39
C LYS A 302 7.22 -11.18 -11.22
N ALA A 303 7.75 -12.38 -11.37
CA ALA A 303 8.83 -12.89 -10.55
C ALA A 303 10.17 -12.35 -11.06
N GLN A 304 11.08 -12.07 -10.13
CA GLN A 304 12.44 -11.64 -10.43
C GLN A 304 13.43 -12.80 -10.44
N ASN A 305 14.65 -12.52 -10.89
CA ASN A 305 15.79 -13.39 -10.61
C ASN A 305 16.02 -13.49 -9.10
N ALA A 306 16.54 -14.64 -8.67
CA ALA A 306 16.84 -14.88 -7.26
C ALA A 306 17.92 -13.92 -6.74
N VAL A 307 17.71 -13.38 -5.55
CA VAL A 307 18.70 -12.68 -4.72
C VAL A 307 19.35 -13.71 -3.81
N THR A 308 20.68 -13.82 -3.86
CA THR A 308 21.44 -14.78 -3.05
C THR A 308 22.20 -14.03 -1.96
N VAL A 309 21.82 -14.27 -0.70
CA VAL A 309 22.42 -13.65 0.47
C VAL A 309 23.29 -14.67 1.18
N SER A 310 24.58 -14.41 1.27
CA SER A 310 25.52 -15.26 2.02
C SER A 310 25.63 -14.83 3.47
N ALA A 311 26.02 -15.76 4.35
CA ALA A 311 26.44 -15.40 5.69
C ALA A 311 27.73 -14.57 5.61
N PRO A 312 27.91 -13.55 6.48
CA PRO A 312 29.20 -12.91 6.63
C PRO A 312 30.26 -13.92 7.06
N PRO A 313 31.55 -13.67 6.80
CA PRO A 313 32.62 -14.52 7.29
C PRO A 313 32.66 -14.52 8.83
N TYR A 314 32.97 -15.68 9.39
CA TYR A 314 33.22 -15.83 10.82
C TYR A 314 34.33 -14.89 11.27
N ALA A 315 34.14 -14.22 12.41
CA ALA A 315 35.13 -13.36 13.02
C ALA A 315 35.31 -13.70 14.50
N LEU A 316 36.56 -13.60 14.97
CA LEU A 316 36.95 -13.87 16.35
C LEU A 316 37.77 -12.71 16.89
N THR A 317 37.33 -12.14 18.00
CA THR A 317 38.17 -11.25 18.82
C THR A 317 38.63 -11.98 20.07
N ALA A 318 39.89 -11.77 20.43
CA ALA A 318 40.52 -12.39 21.58
C ALA A 318 41.16 -11.31 22.45
N SER A 319 41.11 -11.49 23.77
CA SER A 319 41.82 -10.62 24.72
C SER A 319 42.30 -11.43 25.92
N VAL A 320 43.46 -11.08 26.45
CA VAL A 320 44.03 -11.70 27.66
C VAL A 320 44.24 -10.67 28.76
N ALA A 321 43.93 -11.04 30.01
CA ALA A 321 44.14 -10.18 31.18
C ALA A 321 44.52 -11.00 32.43
N PRO A 322 45.33 -10.44 33.35
CA PRO A 322 46.07 -9.18 33.24
C PRO A 322 47.20 -9.25 32.19
N THR A 323 47.57 -8.11 31.62
CA THR A 323 48.63 -8.02 30.59
C THR A 323 50.02 -7.86 31.19
N SER A 324 50.15 -7.71 32.50
CA SER A 324 51.45 -7.72 33.18
C SER A 324 51.37 -8.11 34.64
N GLY A 325 52.50 -8.54 35.21
CA GLY A 325 52.62 -8.92 36.61
C GLY A 325 53.90 -9.68 36.92
N VAL A 326 53.99 -10.24 38.13
CA VAL A 326 55.17 -10.99 38.59
C VAL A 326 54.90 -12.49 38.49
N ALA A 327 55.90 -13.28 38.09
CA ALA A 327 55.78 -14.74 38.04
C ALA A 327 55.58 -15.35 39.45
N PRO A 328 54.71 -16.37 39.63
CA PRO A 328 53.79 -16.93 38.63
C PRO A 328 52.57 -16.01 38.42
N LEU A 329 52.28 -15.64 37.17
CA LEU A 329 51.18 -14.74 36.82
C LEU A 329 49.98 -15.55 36.28
N PRO A 330 48.84 -15.62 36.97
CA PRO A 330 47.61 -16.17 36.41
C PRO A 330 46.98 -15.16 35.44
N VAL A 331 46.56 -15.64 34.27
CA VAL A 331 45.85 -14.88 33.25
C VAL A 331 44.59 -15.60 32.78
N THR A 332 43.68 -14.87 32.14
CA THR A 332 42.47 -15.40 31.53
C THR A 332 42.33 -14.85 30.12
N LEU A 333 42.24 -15.75 29.16
CA LEU A 333 41.83 -15.47 27.79
C LEU A 333 40.31 -15.36 27.74
N THR A 334 39.80 -14.35 27.04
CA THR A 334 38.39 -14.13 26.73
C THR A 334 38.22 -14.00 25.23
N LEU A 335 37.30 -14.78 24.66
CA LEU A 335 36.99 -14.87 23.24
C LEU A 335 35.58 -14.34 22.98
N THR A 336 35.39 -13.60 21.89
CA THR A 336 34.08 -13.19 21.40
C THR A 336 33.95 -13.54 19.92
N GLU A 337 32.95 -14.36 19.62
CA GLU A 337 32.65 -14.82 18.27
C GLU A 337 31.59 -13.94 17.61
N GLU A 338 31.76 -13.70 16.32
CA GLU A 338 30.79 -13.01 15.47
C GLU A 338 30.54 -13.82 14.19
N ASN A 339 29.32 -13.72 13.65
CA ASN A 339 28.89 -14.36 12.40
C ASN A 339 29.00 -15.89 12.35
N GLY A 340 29.04 -16.56 13.51
CA GLY A 340 29.05 -18.02 13.60
C GLY A 340 29.48 -18.53 14.97
N THR A 341 29.78 -19.82 15.03
CA THR A 341 30.29 -20.51 16.23
C THR A 341 31.37 -21.50 15.79
N ALA A 342 32.53 -21.44 16.43
CA ALA A 342 33.63 -22.37 16.24
C ALA A 342 33.35 -23.69 16.96
N ASP A 343 33.86 -24.78 16.40
CA ASP A 343 33.84 -26.10 17.01
C ASP A 343 34.80 -26.15 18.22
N TYR A 344 35.96 -25.49 18.10
CA TYR A 344 37.00 -25.33 19.12
C TYR A 344 38.01 -24.25 18.73
N PHE A 345 38.89 -23.91 19.66
CA PHE A 345 40.00 -22.97 19.48
C PHE A 345 41.33 -23.65 19.85
N ASP A 346 42.35 -23.47 19.03
CA ASP A 346 43.73 -23.83 19.36
C ASP A 346 44.46 -22.56 19.82
N VAL A 347 44.86 -22.51 21.09
CA VAL A 347 45.45 -21.35 21.78
C VAL A 347 46.95 -21.57 21.94
N ASP A 348 47.76 -20.66 21.40
CA ASP A 348 49.19 -20.57 21.66
C ASP A 348 49.44 -19.46 22.69
N TRP A 349 49.90 -19.84 23.88
CA TRP A 349 50.19 -18.92 24.98
C TRP A 349 51.53 -18.20 24.83
N GLY A 350 52.36 -18.58 23.84
CA GLY A 350 53.65 -17.96 23.55
C GLY A 350 54.78 -18.37 24.50
N ASP A 351 54.55 -19.28 25.44
CA ASP A 351 55.49 -19.73 26.48
C ASP A 351 56.17 -21.06 26.16
N ASP A 352 56.47 -21.31 24.87
CA ASP A 352 57.13 -22.51 24.33
C ASP A 352 56.36 -23.85 24.46
N GLY A 353 55.14 -23.81 24.99
CA GLY A 353 54.19 -24.91 24.96
C GLY A 353 53.62 -25.21 23.58
N SER A 354 53.11 -26.43 23.38
CA SER A 354 52.25 -26.75 22.23
C SER A 354 50.90 -26.07 22.39
N ALA A 355 50.28 -25.63 21.28
CA ALA A 355 48.95 -25.04 21.31
C ALA A 355 47.93 -25.93 22.06
N GLU A 356 47.14 -25.31 22.92
CA GLU A 356 46.12 -25.94 23.75
C GLU A 356 44.76 -25.86 23.06
N ARG A 357 44.04 -26.98 23.00
CA ARG A 357 42.67 -27.00 22.47
C ARG A 357 41.65 -26.67 23.56
N VAL A 358 40.87 -25.62 23.35
CA VAL A 358 39.79 -25.20 24.24
C VAL A 358 38.46 -25.09 23.48
N SER A 359 37.35 -25.38 24.15
CA SER A 359 35.99 -25.26 23.58
C SER A 359 35.15 -24.19 24.27
N ALA A 360 35.68 -23.57 25.33
CA ALA A 360 35.02 -22.50 26.06
C ALA A 360 35.51 -21.14 25.55
N LEU A 361 34.65 -20.11 25.64
CA LEU A 361 35.01 -18.73 25.31
C LEU A 361 35.91 -18.07 26.36
N THR A 362 36.23 -18.77 27.45
CA THR A 362 37.22 -18.35 28.43
C THR A 362 38.16 -19.49 28.76
N ALA A 363 39.44 -19.19 28.87
CA ALA A 363 40.48 -20.17 29.21
C ALA A 363 41.49 -19.56 30.21
N PRO A 364 41.71 -20.17 31.38
CA PRO A 364 42.74 -19.73 32.33
C PRO A 364 44.13 -20.27 31.94
N HIS A 365 45.18 -19.50 32.22
CA HIS A 365 46.58 -19.94 32.09
C HIS A 365 47.46 -19.33 33.19
N SER A 366 48.67 -19.85 33.40
CA SER A 366 49.62 -19.25 34.33
C SER A 366 51.05 -19.32 33.82
N TYR A 367 51.69 -18.15 33.69
CA TYR A 367 53.08 -18.04 33.30
C TYR A 367 54.00 -18.21 34.52
N ALA A 368 54.80 -19.28 34.52
CA ALA A 368 55.69 -19.62 35.64
C ALA A 368 57.05 -18.88 35.60
N ALA A 369 57.45 -18.36 34.45
CA ALA A 369 58.72 -17.67 34.24
C ALA A 369 58.50 -16.22 33.78
N ALA A 370 59.50 -15.38 34.04
CA ALA A 370 59.53 -14.02 33.50
C ALA A 370 59.78 -14.05 31.98
N GLY A 371 59.11 -13.18 31.24
CA GLY A 371 59.15 -13.12 29.77
C GLY A 371 58.04 -12.25 29.19
N GLU A 372 58.14 -11.98 27.89
CA GLU A 372 57.08 -11.35 27.10
C GLU A 372 56.45 -12.44 26.23
N PHE A 373 55.15 -12.70 26.44
CA PHE A 373 54.44 -13.81 25.82
C PHE A 373 53.34 -13.30 24.89
N ALA A 374 53.43 -13.62 23.60
CA ALA A 374 52.42 -13.25 22.61
C ALA A 374 51.35 -14.34 22.50
N VAL A 375 50.12 -14.01 22.87
CA VAL A 375 49.01 -14.97 22.84
C VAL A 375 48.29 -14.90 21.49
N SER A 376 48.12 -16.06 20.85
CA SER A 376 47.38 -16.18 19.59
C SER A 376 46.37 -17.31 19.64
N VAL A 377 45.25 -17.16 18.94
CA VAL A 377 44.13 -18.09 18.98
C VAL A 377 43.67 -18.40 17.57
N THR A 378 43.61 -19.69 17.22
CA THR A 378 43.12 -20.15 15.91
C THR A 378 41.79 -20.87 16.09
N PRO A 379 40.66 -20.30 15.62
CA PRO A 379 39.37 -20.97 15.65
C PRO A 379 39.28 -22.04 14.56
N THR A 380 38.58 -23.13 14.84
CA THR A 380 38.14 -24.09 13.81
C THR A 380 36.63 -24.02 13.66
N VAL A 381 36.13 -23.74 12.47
CA VAL A 381 34.69 -23.58 12.20
C VAL A 381 34.26 -24.63 11.17
N ALA A 382 33.28 -25.46 11.52
CA ALA A 382 32.81 -26.57 10.69
C ALA A 382 33.97 -27.46 10.15
N GLY A 383 34.94 -27.74 11.00
CA GLY A 383 36.13 -28.55 10.68
C GLY A 383 37.19 -27.85 9.84
N VAL A 384 37.08 -26.54 9.59
CA VAL A 384 38.06 -25.76 8.81
C VAL A 384 38.84 -24.79 9.69
N ALA A 385 40.17 -24.87 9.58
CA ALA A 385 41.17 -23.90 10.02
C ALA A 385 40.80 -22.44 9.73
N GLY A 386 40.42 -21.63 10.73
CA GLY A 386 40.27 -20.18 10.58
C GLY A 386 41.62 -19.44 10.55
N SER A 387 41.56 -18.11 10.44
CA SER A 387 42.74 -17.25 10.61
C SER A 387 43.03 -17.03 12.09
N ALA A 388 44.32 -17.00 12.47
CA ALA A 388 44.73 -16.71 13.84
C ALA A 388 44.36 -15.26 14.23
N SER A 389 43.79 -15.11 15.42
CA SER A 389 43.47 -13.84 16.06
C SER A 389 44.45 -13.59 17.21
N ALA A 390 45.03 -12.40 17.29
CA ALA A 390 45.95 -12.03 18.38
C ALA A 390 45.14 -11.62 19.62
N ALA A 391 45.49 -12.17 20.78
CA ALA A 391 44.83 -11.84 22.05
C ALA A 391 45.57 -10.75 22.87
N GLY A 392 46.78 -10.37 22.42
CA GLY A 392 47.65 -9.41 23.10
C GLY A 392 48.95 -10.04 23.58
N THR A 393 49.80 -9.23 24.20
CA THR A 393 51.04 -9.67 24.87
C THR A 393 50.88 -9.61 26.38
N VAL A 394 51.54 -10.53 27.08
CA VAL A 394 51.60 -10.58 28.55
C VAL A 394 53.06 -10.42 29.00
N ASP A 395 53.30 -9.38 29.79
CA ASP A 395 54.62 -9.04 30.34
C ASP A 395 54.78 -9.56 31.77
N VAL A 396 55.60 -10.60 31.95
CA VAL A 396 55.85 -11.22 33.25
C VAL A 396 57.25 -10.85 33.74
N THR A 397 57.34 -10.26 34.94
CA THR A 397 58.61 -9.93 35.59
C THR A 397 59.00 -10.96 36.64
N ALA A 398 60.31 -11.03 36.93
CA ALA A 398 60.83 -11.87 38.01
C ALA A 398 60.53 -11.22 39.37
N VAL A 399 60.40 -12.07 40.41
CA VAL A 399 60.21 -11.66 41.82
C VAL A 399 61.45 -10.94 42.35
#